data_AF-A0A7C5W5H0-F1
#
_entry.id   AF-A0A7C5W5H0-F1
#
_cell.length_a   1.000
_cell.length_b   1.000
_cell.length_c   1.000
_cell.angle_alpha   90.00
_cell.angle_beta   90.00
_cell.angle_gamma   90.00
#
_symmetry.space_group_name_H-M   'P 1'
#
loop_
_entity.id
_entity.type
_entity.pdbx_description
1 polymer ?
#
loop_
_entity_poly.entity_id
_entity_poly.type
_entity_poly.pdbx_seq_one_letter_code
_entity_poly.pdbx_strand_id
1 'polypeptide(L)'
;MVSVKVITPEGVHKARMKAARVGDVLEAVRSKAPGLAALLLEGMTGRYYLVVKVNGADARFQRYLDTPVSPGDKVDILVNSRDRERILKELYLTFGRDTLGQPLLHEAGRMFGVVLNIRGASISSRRGFAHVEVEGPSDEISALMDWFVHNGVRVEEAGGKKI
;
A
#
# COMPACT_ATOMS: atom_id res chain seq x y z
N MET A 1 4.09 12.07 -22.84
CA MET A 1 4.38 12.42 -21.43
C MET A 1 3.18 12.02 -20.59
N VAL A 2 3.40 11.60 -19.36
CA VAL A 2 2.34 11.40 -18.36
C VAL A 2 2.04 12.71 -17.64
N SER A 3 0.80 12.90 -17.20
CA SER A 3 0.40 14.04 -16.37
C SER A 3 0.43 13.59 -14.91
N VAL A 4 1.23 14.26 -14.08
CA VAL A 4 1.43 13.88 -12.68
C VAL A 4 0.88 14.96 -11.77
N LYS A 5 0.10 14.56 -10.77
CA LYS A 5 -0.42 15.44 -9.72
C LYS A 5 0.01 14.88 -8.37
N VAL A 6 0.83 15.63 -7.65
CA VAL A 6 1.21 15.31 -6.27
C VAL A 6 0.34 16.12 -5.34
N ILE A 7 -0.32 15.45 -4.41
CA ILE A 7 -1.25 16.04 -3.43
C ILE A 7 -0.61 15.83 -2.06
N THR A 8 -0.24 16.92 -1.40
CA THR A 8 0.34 16.93 -0.06
C THR A 8 -0.54 17.77 0.87
N PRO A 9 -0.34 17.72 2.20
CA PRO A 9 -1.02 18.61 3.13
C PRO A 9 -0.79 20.10 2.83
N GLU A 10 0.36 20.46 2.27
CA GLU A 10 0.76 21.83 1.94
C GLU A 10 0.17 22.32 0.61
N GLY A 11 -0.32 21.43 -0.25
CA GLY A 11 -0.98 21.79 -1.49
C GLY A 11 -0.89 20.78 -2.62
N VAL A 12 -1.20 21.24 -3.83
CA VAL A 12 -1.25 20.41 -5.05
C VAL A 12 -0.19 20.88 -6.04
N HIS A 13 0.69 19.97 -6.42
CA HIS A 13 1.75 20.21 -7.41
C HIS A 13 1.46 19.41 -8.68
N LYS A 14 1.58 20.06 -9.84
CA LYS A 14 1.34 19.45 -11.16
C LYS A 14 2.62 19.44 -11.97
N ALA A 15 2.88 18.33 -12.66
CA ALA A 15 4.03 18.18 -13.54
C ALA A 15 3.69 17.31 -14.75
N ARG A 16 4.55 17.37 -15.77
CA ARG A 16 4.58 16.41 -16.87
C ARG A 16 5.96 15.80 -16.97
N MET A 17 6.02 14.51 -17.25
CA MET A 17 7.30 13.79 -17.37
C MET A 17 7.19 12.62 -18.34
N LYS A 18 8.35 12.10 -18.74
CA LYS A 18 8.47 10.80 -19.41
C LYS A 18 8.66 9.74 -18.32
N ALA A 19 7.93 8.65 -18.43
CA ALA A 19 7.99 7.49 -17.55
C ALA A 19 7.42 6.30 -18.33
N ALA A 20 7.92 5.09 -18.04
CA ALA A 20 7.39 3.84 -18.56
C ALA A 20 6.60 3.07 -17.48
N ARG A 21 6.92 3.30 -16.20
CA ARG A 21 6.21 2.74 -15.04
C ARG A 21 6.09 3.73 -13.89
N VAL A 22 5.24 3.40 -12.91
CA VAL A 22 5.03 4.17 -11.68
C VAL A 22 6.35 4.46 -10.94
N GLY A 23 7.26 3.49 -10.88
CA GLY A 23 8.58 3.67 -10.26
C GLY A 23 9.37 4.83 -10.85
N ASP A 24 9.36 4.99 -12.17
CA ASP A 24 10.07 6.09 -12.85
C ASP A 24 9.42 7.45 -12.51
N VAL A 25 8.09 7.47 -12.35
CA VAL A 25 7.36 8.68 -11.92
C VAL A 25 7.79 9.08 -10.52
N LEU A 26 7.81 8.13 -9.57
CA LEU A 26 8.20 8.41 -8.18
C LEU A 26 9.66 8.86 -8.09
N GLU A 27 10.56 8.25 -8.86
CA GLU A 27 11.96 8.66 -8.91
C GLU A 27 12.14 10.08 -9.46
N ALA A 28 11.45 10.41 -10.56
CA ALA A 28 11.48 11.74 -11.15
C ALA A 28 10.88 12.81 -10.21
N VAL A 29 9.82 12.48 -9.48
CA VAL A 29 9.22 13.34 -8.46
C VAL A 29 10.20 13.54 -7.29
N ARG A 30 10.82 12.47 -6.80
CA ARG A 30 11.83 12.50 -5.73
C ARG A 30 13.01 13.42 -6.07
N SER A 31 13.52 13.33 -7.29
CA SER A 31 14.64 14.17 -7.76
C SER A 31 14.27 15.66 -7.85
N LYS A 32 13.04 15.98 -8.23
CA LYS A 32 12.57 17.37 -8.42
C LYS A 32 12.04 18.03 -7.16
N ALA A 33 11.63 17.22 -6.17
CA ALA A 33 11.15 17.68 -4.88
C ALA A 33 11.86 16.90 -3.76
N PRO A 34 13.12 17.22 -3.42
CA PRO A 34 13.87 16.53 -2.37
C PRO A 34 13.17 16.55 -1.00
N GLY A 35 12.36 17.57 -0.71
CA GLY A 35 11.51 17.61 0.48
C GLY A 35 10.51 16.45 0.54
N LEU A 36 9.96 16.04 -0.62
CA LEU A 36 9.11 14.86 -0.71
C LEU A 36 9.91 13.56 -0.55
N ALA A 37 11.17 13.52 -0.97
CA ALA A 37 12.06 12.40 -0.64
C ALA A 37 12.23 12.24 0.88
N ALA A 38 12.45 13.36 1.58
CA ALA A 38 12.57 13.38 3.04
C ALA A 38 11.27 12.95 3.75
N LEU A 39 10.10 13.36 3.23
CA LEU A 39 8.79 12.88 3.73
C LEU A 39 8.62 11.36 3.60
N LEU A 40 9.34 10.72 2.65
CA LEU A 40 9.22 9.29 2.32
C LEU A 40 10.31 8.39 2.90
N LEU A 41 11.48 8.95 3.25
CA LEU A 41 12.70 8.19 3.57
C LEU A 41 13.08 8.15 5.06
N GLU A 42 12.25 8.64 5.97
CA GLU A 42 12.42 8.30 7.38
C GLU A 42 11.99 6.85 7.62
N GLY A 43 12.96 5.95 7.51
CA GLY A 43 12.80 4.50 7.58
C GLY A 43 12.16 4.03 8.88
N MET A 44 11.20 3.10 8.78
CA MET A 44 10.50 2.43 9.89
C MET A 44 9.82 3.36 10.94
N THR A 45 9.96 4.68 10.83
CA THR A 45 9.40 5.73 11.70
C THR A 45 8.61 6.80 10.92
N GLY A 46 8.58 6.76 9.59
CA GLY A 46 8.12 7.86 8.76
C GLY A 46 6.64 8.20 8.95
N ARG A 47 6.37 9.47 9.27
CA ARG A 47 5.01 10.04 9.38
C ARG A 47 4.15 9.87 8.13
N TYR A 48 4.71 9.57 6.96
CA TYR A 48 3.95 9.60 5.70
C TYR A 48 4.06 8.30 4.90
N TYR A 49 3.09 8.08 4.03
CA TYR A 49 3.07 7.02 3.02
C TYR A 49 2.37 7.52 1.75
N LEU A 50 2.54 6.78 0.64
CA LEU A 50 1.98 7.16 -0.65
C LEU A 50 0.84 6.24 -1.08
N VAL A 51 -0.23 6.86 -1.56
CA VAL A 51 -1.20 6.20 -2.43
C VAL A 51 -0.96 6.70 -3.85
N VAL A 52 -0.68 5.79 -4.79
CA VAL A 52 -0.45 6.15 -6.18
C VAL A 52 -1.60 5.61 -7.02
N LYS A 53 -2.26 6.49 -7.77
CA LYS A 53 -3.35 6.13 -8.67
C LYS A 53 -2.96 6.41 -10.12
N VAL A 54 -3.12 5.41 -10.99
CA VAL A 54 -2.97 5.55 -12.44
C VAL A 54 -4.36 5.51 -13.05
N ASN A 55 -4.75 6.61 -13.71
CA ASN A 55 -6.09 6.80 -14.27
C ASN A 55 -7.22 6.51 -13.26
N GLY A 56 -6.99 6.84 -11.99
CA GLY A 56 -7.92 6.61 -10.89
C GLY A 56 -7.83 5.24 -10.21
N ALA A 57 -7.15 4.26 -10.84
CA ALA A 57 -6.93 2.94 -10.26
C ALA A 57 -5.72 2.93 -9.33
N ASP A 58 -5.85 2.35 -8.14
CA ASP A 58 -4.75 2.22 -7.18
C ASP A 58 -3.69 1.24 -7.71
N ALA A 59 -2.46 1.72 -7.86
CA ALA A 59 -1.36 0.96 -8.42
C ALA A 59 -1.00 -0.27 -7.57
N ARG A 60 -1.33 -0.30 -6.27
CA ARG A 60 -1.08 -1.43 -5.36
C ARG A 60 -1.78 -2.71 -5.80
N PHE A 61 -2.94 -2.60 -6.46
CA PHE A 61 -3.73 -3.72 -6.98
C PHE A 61 -3.32 -4.17 -8.39
N GLN A 62 -2.20 -3.64 -8.89
CA GLN A 62 -1.67 -3.97 -10.20
C GLN A 62 -0.26 -4.54 -10.02
N ARG A 63 0.76 -3.79 -10.43
CA ARG A 63 2.18 -4.16 -10.25
C ARG A 63 2.93 -3.14 -9.39
N TYR A 64 2.19 -2.34 -8.64
CA TYR A 64 2.70 -1.26 -7.79
C TYR A 64 3.72 -0.37 -8.52
N LEU A 65 5.01 -0.46 -8.20
CA LEU A 65 6.07 0.32 -8.86
C LEU A 65 6.26 -0.08 -10.34
N ASP A 66 5.98 -1.33 -10.68
CA ASP A 66 6.09 -1.86 -12.04
C ASP A 66 4.80 -1.70 -12.85
N THR A 67 3.80 -1.00 -12.31
CA THR A 67 2.59 -0.65 -13.06
C THR A 67 2.98 0.21 -14.26
N PRO A 68 2.69 -0.24 -15.50
CA PRO A 68 3.05 0.49 -16.71
C PRO A 68 2.25 1.79 -16.82
N VAL A 69 2.88 2.83 -17.37
CA VAL A 69 2.22 4.09 -17.70
C VAL A 69 2.57 4.50 -19.14
N SER A 70 1.58 5.06 -19.83
CA SER A 70 1.65 5.45 -21.24
C SER A 70 1.51 6.96 -21.41
N PRO A 71 2.01 7.55 -22.51
CA PRO A 71 1.73 8.95 -22.84
C PRO A 71 0.23 9.25 -22.80
N GLY A 72 -0.17 10.27 -22.04
CA GLY A 72 -1.58 10.63 -21.83
C GLY A 72 -2.16 10.16 -20.49
N ASP A 73 -1.54 9.18 -19.83
CA ASP A 73 -2.00 8.71 -18.52
C ASP A 73 -1.90 9.81 -17.47
N LYS A 74 -2.83 9.74 -16.52
CA LYS A 74 -2.89 10.58 -15.32
C LYS A 74 -2.38 9.78 -14.13
N VAL A 75 -1.40 10.33 -13.43
CA VAL A 75 -0.84 9.72 -12.21
C VAL A 75 -1.06 10.69 -11.06
N ASP A 76 -1.92 10.30 -10.12
CA ASP A 76 -2.15 11.02 -8.87
C ASP A 76 -1.33 10.36 -7.76
N ILE A 77 -0.49 11.14 -7.07
CA ILE A 77 0.31 10.71 -5.93
C ILE A 77 -0.23 11.45 -4.71
N LEU A 78 -0.83 10.71 -3.78
CA LEU A 78 -1.35 11.23 -2.54
C LEU A 78 -0.36 10.95 -1.42
N VAL A 79 0.13 12.01 -0.78
CA VAL A 79 0.99 11.93 0.41
C VAL A 79 0.10 11.98 1.64
N ASN A 80 -0.03 10.85 2.31
CA ASN A 80 -0.91 10.73 3.47
C ASN A 80 -0.08 10.59 4.75
N SER A 81 -0.55 11.22 5.83
CA SER A 81 0.05 11.02 7.16
C SER A 81 -0.42 9.71 7.79
N ARG A 82 0.48 9.05 8.52
CA ARG A 82 0.20 7.91 9.42
C ARG A 82 -0.45 8.38 10.73
N ASP A 83 -0.39 9.67 11.05
CA ASP A 83 -1.03 10.30 12.21
C ASP A 83 -2.54 10.54 12.01
N ARG A 84 -3.11 10.19 10.84
CA ARG A 84 -4.57 10.16 10.64
C ARG A 84 -5.21 9.26 11.70
N GLU A 85 -6.46 9.53 12.07
CA GLU A 85 -7.21 8.70 13.03
C GLU A 85 -7.05 7.20 12.71
N ARG A 86 -6.59 6.45 13.71
CA ARG A 86 -6.19 5.05 13.57
C ARG A 86 -7.16 4.18 14.33
N ILE A 87 -7.58 3.09 13.71
CA ILE A 87 -8.34 2.03 14.38
C ILE A 87 -7.47 0.78 14.47
N LEU A 88 -7.82 -0.10 15.39
CA LEU A 88 -7.26 -1.44 15.50
C LEU A 88 -8.27 -2.44 14.96
N LYS A 89 -7.83 -3.38 14.12
CA LYS A 89 -8.67 -4.44 13.57
C LYS A 89 -7.94 -5.77 13.63
N GLU A 90 -8.60 -6.79 14.18
CA GLU A 90 -8.04 -8.14 14.21
C GLU A 90 -8.50 -8.94 13.00
N LEU A 91 -7.55 -9.55 12.29
CA LEU A 91 -7.78 -10.34 11.10
C LEU A 91 -7.17 -11.74 11.26
N TYR A 92 -7.89 -12.75 10.75
CA TYR A 92 -7.36 -14.05 10.42
C TYR A 92 -7.06 -14.11 8.92
N LEU A 93 -5.80 -14.39 8.59
CA LEU A 93 -5.30 -14.53 7.23
C LEU A 93 -4.99 -16.00 6.96
N THR A 94 -5.55 -16.55 5.89
CA THR A 94 -5.22 -17.90 5.42
C THR A 94 -4.51 -17.84 4.07
N PHE A 95 -3.28 -18.34 4.06
CA PHE A 95 -2.40 -18.40 2.89
C PHE A 95 -2.45 -19.81 2.28
N GLY A 96 -2.80 -19.89 1.00
CA GLY A 96 -2.79 -21.12 0.22
C GLY A 96 -1.39 -21.47 -0.31
N ARG A 97 -1.31 -22.53 -1.12
CA ARG A 97 -0.05 -23.01 -1.70
C ARG A 97 0.66 -21.94 -2.53
N ASP A 98 -0.10 -21.19 -3.32
CA ASP A 98 0.45 -20.20 -4.26
C ASP A 98 0.90 -18.91 -3.57
N THR A 99 0.42 -18.64 -2.35
CA THR A 99 0.74 -17.43 -1.57
C THR A 99 1.74 -17.66 -0.45
N LEU A 100 1.95 -18.91 -0.01
CA LEU A 100 2.87 -19.27 1.08
C LEU A 100 4.33 -18.82 0.87
N GLY A 101 4.80 -18.78 -0.37
CA GLY A 101 6.16 -18.35 -0.72
C GLY A 101 6.30 -16.85 -1.00
N GLN A 102 5.20 -16.11 -0.96
CA GLN A 102 5.17 -14.69 -1.31
C GLN A 102 5.32 -13.82 -0.05
N PRO A 103 6.07 -12.71 -0.11
CA PRO A 103 6.31 -11.84 1.05
C PRO A 103 5.14 -10.89 1.32
N LEU A 104 3.89 -11.35 1.23
CA LEU A 104 2.69 -10.50 1.20
C LEU A 104 2.52 -9.63 2.46
N LEU A 105 2.83 -10.15 3.65
CA LEU A 105 2.79 -9.37 4.89
C LEU A 105 3.81 -8.23 4.89
N HIS A 106 5.01 -8.49 4.36
CA HIS A 106 6.07 -7.48 4.24
C HIS A 106 5.71 -6.42 3.19
N GLU A 107 5.18 -6.84 2.04
CA GLU A 107 4.70 -5.93 1.00
C GLU A 107 3.55 -5.05 1.51
N ALA A 108 2.59 -5.64 2.21
CA ALA A 108 1.49 -4.94 2.86
C ALA A 108 1.99 -3.83 3.82
N GLY A 109 2.91 -4.16 4.73
CA GLY A 109 3.45 -3.18 5.69
C GLY A 109 4.20 -2.01 5.01
N ARG A 110 4.71 -2.22 3.80
CA ARG A 110 5.41 -1.17 3.02
C ARG A 110 4.48 -0.33 2.17
N MET A 111 3.44 -0.94 1.61
CA MET A 111 2.55 -0.27 0.64
C MET A 111 1.38 0.46 1.30
N PHE A 112 1.00 0.09 2.52
CA PHE A 112 -0.14 0.65 3.22
C PHE A 112 0.30 1.45 4.45
N GLY A 113 -0.51 2.44 4.83
CA GLY A 113 -0.34 3.29 6.02
C GLY A 113 -0.57 2.57 7.36
N VAL A 114 -0.35 1.27 7.42
CA VAL A 114 -0.72 0.37 8.52
C VAL A 114 0.51 -0.15 9.26
N VAL A 115 0.28 -0.68 10.47
CA VAL A 115 1.19 -1.52 11.23
C VAL A 115 0.55 -2.90 11.36
N LEU A 116 1.32 -3.95 11.10
CA LEU A 116 0.89 -5.34 11.21
C LEU A 116 1.56 -6.00 12.41
N ASN A 117 0.79 -6.27 13.46
CA ASN A 117 1.24 -6.97 14.66
C ASN A 117 0.78 -8.43 14.61
N ILE A 118 1.69 -9.38 14.41
CA ILE A 118 1.34 -10.81 14.37
C ILE A 118 1.11 -11.30 15.80
N ARG A 119 -0.11 -11.76 16.11
CA ARG A 119 -0.50 -12.33 17.40
C ARG A 119 -0.28 -13.83 17.48
N GLY A 120 -0.43 -14.52 16.35
CA GLY A 120 -0.13 -15.93 16.23
C GLY A 120 -0.01 -16.32 14.77
N ALA A 121 0.85 -17.29 14.48
CA ALA A 121 0.97 -17.83 13.13
C ALA A 121 1.30 -19.32 13.17
N SER A 122 0.81 -20.04 12.17
CA SER A 122 1.16 -21.44 11.94
C SER A 122 1.40 -21.64 10.45
N ILE A 123 2.53 -22.25 10.10
CA ILE A 123 2.92 -22.49 8.71
C ILE A 123 3.19 -23.98 8.55
N SER A 124 2.63 -24.55 7.50
CA SER A 124 2.87 -25.92 7.04
C SER A 124 3.29 -25.90 5.58
N SER A 125 3.64 -27.07 5.03
CA SER A 125 4.01 -27.21 3.62
C SER A 125 2.87 -26.91 2.63
N ARG A 126 1.61 -26.82 3.09
CA ARG A 126 0.43 -26.63 2.23
C ARG A 126 -0.39 -25.38 2.54
N ARG A 127 -0.33 -24.90 3.78
CA ARG A 127 -1.13 -23.76 4.24
C ARG A 127 -0.40 -22.96 5.32
N GLY A 128 -0.61 -21.66 5.31
CA GLY A 128 -0.23 -20.75 6.39
C GLY A 128 -1.46 -20.09 6.99
N PHE A 129 -1.40 -19.81 8.28
CA PHE A 129 -2.40 -19.04 9.02
C PHE A 129 -1.70 -17.95 9.81
N ALA A 130 -2.27 -16.75 9.83
CA ALA A 130 -1.82 -15.67 10.70
C ALA A 130 -3.02 -14.98 11.34
N HIS A 131 -3.00 -14.85 12.66
CA HIS A 131 -3.82 -13.90 13.40
C HIS A 131 -3.00 -12.62 13.54
N VAL A 132 -3.50 -11.54 12.96
CA VAL A 132 -2.82 -10.25 12.91
C VAL A 132 -3.72 -9.17 13.46
N GLU A 133 -3.16 -8.30 14.27
CA GLU A 133 -3.73 -6.99 14.57
C GLU A 133 -3.21 -5.99 13.55
N VAL A 134 -4.13 -5.30 12.90
CA VAL A 134 -3.84 -4.26 11.93
C VAL A 134 -4.22 -2.93 12.55
N GLU A 135 -3.23 -2.05 12.70
CA GLU A 135 -3.45 -0.70 13.19
C GLU A 135 -3.24 0.29 12.05
N GLY A 136 -4.19 1.20 11.84
CA GLY A 136 -4.06 2.23 10.83
C GLY A 136 -5.37 2.94 10.48
N PRO A 137 -5.33 3.85 9.51
CA PRO A 137 -6.53 4.51 9.00
C PRO A 137 -7.53 3.50 8.42
N SER A 138 -8.82 3.72 8.65
CA SER A 138 -9.88 2.77 8.29
C SER A 138 -9.96 2.46 6.78
N ASP A 139 -9.71 3.46 5.94
CA ASP A 139 -9.64 3.34 4.48
C ASP A 139 -8.45 2.49 4.03
N GLU A 140 -7.30 2.63 4.68
CA GLU A 140 -6.11 1.83 4.40
C GLU A 140 -6.23 0.39 4.89
N ILE A 141 -6.84 0.16 6.05
CA ILE A 141 -7.14 -1.21 6.51
C ILE A 141 -8.10 -1.89 5.53
N SER A 142 -9.13 -1.18 5.06
CA SER A 142 -10.08 -1.74 4.09
C SER A 142 -9.38 -2.07 2.76
N ALA A 143 -8.58 -1.15 2.22
CA ALA A 143 -7.82 -1.37 1.00
C ALA A 143 -6.79 -2.51 1.15
N LEU A 144 -6.17 -2.65 2.31
CA LEU A 144 -5.27 -3.75 2.63
C LEU A 144 -5.99 -5.10 2.60
N MET A 145 -7.18 -5.18 3.23
CA MET A 145 -7.99 -6.41 3.23
C MET A 145 -8.36 -6.82 1.80
N ASP A 146 -8.83 -5.87 0.99
CA ASP A 146 -9.13 -6.10 -0.43
C ASP A 146 -7.89 -6.54 -1.21
N TRP A 147 -6.72 -5.97 -0.90
CA TRP A 147 -5.47 -6.32 -1.55
C TRP A 147 -5.02 -7.74 -1.19
N PHE A 148 -5.17 -8.18 0.06
CA PHE A 148 -4.92 -9.57 0.44
C PHE A 148 -5.83 -10.53 -0.32
N VAL A 149 -7.13 -10.22 -0.39
CA VAL A 149 -8.10 -11.02 -1.18
C VAL A 149 -7.71 -11.08 -2.64
N HIS A 150 -7.33 -9.93 -3.23
CA HIS A 150 -6.85 -9.85 -4.61
C HIS A 150 -5.62 -10.74 -4.86
N ASN A 151 -4.73 -10.86 -3.88
CA ASN A 151 -3.54 -11.72 -3.95
C ASN A 151 -3.81 -13.17 -3.53
N GLY A 152 -5.07 -13.58 -3.39
CA GLY A 152 -5.43 -14.98 -3.08
C GLY A 152 -5.30 -15.38 -1.61
N VAL A 153 -5.19 -14.41 -0.70
CA VAL A 153 -5.24 -14.63 0.75
C VAL A 153 -6.69 -14.53 1.20
N ARG A 154 -7.19 -15.52 1.95
CA ARG A 154 -8.49 -15.39 2.61
C ARG A 154 -8.34 -14.51 3.84
N VAL A 155 -9.23 -13.53 3.99
CA VAL A 155 -9.26 -12.60 5.10
C VAL A 155 -10.58 -12.75 5.85
N GLU A 156 -10.51 -12.92 7.16
CA GLU A 156 -11.68 -12.98 8.05
C GLU A 156 -11.44 -12.02 9.23
N GLU A 157 -12.44 -11.25 9.63
CA GLU A 157 -12.32 -10.39 10.82
C GLU A 157 -12.51 -11.23 12.08
N ALA A 158 -11.62 -11.11 13.06
CA ALA A 158 -11.69 -11.92 14.28
C ALA A 158 -12.92 -11.60 15.15
N GLY A 159 -13.53 -10.42 14.96
CA GLY A 159 -14.78 -10.01 15.61
C GLY A 159 -16.06 -10.59 14.98
N GLY A 160 -15.95 -11.39 13.92
CA GLY A 160 -17.08 -11.98 13.21
C GLY A 160 -17.52 -13.32 13.79
N LYS A 161 -17.98 -13.39 15.05
CA LYS A 161 -18.68 -14.59 15.53
C LYS A 161 -20.15 -14.50 15.15
N LYS A 162 -20.56 -15.20 14.08
CA LYS A 162 -21.90 -15.83 14.04
C LYS A 162 -21.77 -17.22 14.67
N ILE A 163 -21.87 -17.27 15.99
CA ILE A 163 -22.33 -18.44 16.76
C ILE A 163 -23.15 -17.89 17.92
#